data_AF-A0A9P1BSW9-F1
#
_entry.id   AF-A0A9P1BSW9-F1
#
_cell.length_a   1.000
_cell.length_b   1.000
_cell.length_c   1.000
_cell.angle_alpha   90.00
_cell.angle_beta   90.00
_cell.angle_gamma   90.00
#
_symmetry.space_group_name_H-M   'P 1'
#
loop_
_entity.id
_entity.type
_entity.pdbx_description
1 polymer ?
#
loop_
_entity_poly.entity_id
_entity_poly.type
_entity_poly.pdbx_seq_one_letter_code
_entity_poly.pdbx_strand_id
1 'polypeptide(L)'
;MGKKAAGGGDREDPDKKLRIAIVNSDRCKPKKCKQECKTHCPVVRTGKLCVEVSKDSKISWISETLCIGCGICVKKCPFEASFVC
;
A
#
# COMPACT_ATOMS: atom_id res chain seq x y z
N MET A 1 -5.77 -19.86 -22.61
CA MET A 1 -5.30 -18.46 -22.78
C MET A 1 -5.00 -17.91 -21.38
N GLY A 2 -3.82 -18.13 -20.82
CA GLY A 2 -2.60 -17.36 -21.13
C GLY A 2 -2.75 -15.96 -20.54
N LYS A 3 -2.28 -15.71 -19.31
CA LYS A 3 -0.99 -15.03 -19.08
C LYS A 3 -0.43 -15.33 -17.68
N LYS A 4 0.84 -15.75 -17.64
CA LYS A 4 1.72 -15.80 -16.47
C LYS A 4 2.26 -14.41 -16.12
N ALA A 5 2.58 -14.19 -14.84
CA ALA A 5 3.76 -13.48 -14.33
C ALA A 5 3.94 -13.98 -12.87
N ALA A 6 4.97 -14.72 -12.45
CA ALA A 6 6.43 -14.48 -12.41
C ALA A 6 6.89 -13.53 -11.27
N GLY A 7 7.70 -14.08 -10.36
CA GLY A 7 8.63 -13.37 -9.46
C GLY A 7 8.15 -13.24 -8.01
N GLY A 8 8.90 -13.61 -6.97
CA GLY A 8 10.29 -14.07 -6.88
C GLY A 8 10.59 -14.45 -5.42
N GLY A 9 11.58 -15.32 -5.21
CA GLY A 9 11.93 -15.81 -3.89
C GLY A 9 12.49 -14.72 -2.97
N ASP A 10 11.93 -14.63 -1.77
CA ASP A 10 12.43 -13.80 -0.69
C ASP A 10 13.64 -14.48 -0.04
N ARG A 11 14.85 -13.98 -0.33
CA ARG A 11 15.99 -14.18 0.58
C ARG A 11 15.69 -13.37 1.84
N GLU A 12 15.55 -14.09 2.96
CA GLU A 12 15.27 -13.54 4.27
C GLU A 12 16.50 -12.76 4.76
N ASP A 13 16.38 -11.43 4.82
CA ASP A 13 17.41 -10.53 5.32
C ASP A 13 16.99 -10.08 6.73
N PRO A 14 17.76 -10.42 7.78
CA PRO A 14 17.35 -10.25 9.18
C PRO A 14 17.41 -8.79 9.69
N ASP A 15 17.76 -7.80 8.87
CA ASP A 15 17.76 -6.36 9.24
C ASP A 15 16.53 -5.58 8.71
N LYS A 16 15.45 -6.27 8.31
CA LYS A 16 14.21 -5.59 7.91
C LYS A 16 13.46 -5.11 9.16
N LYS A 17 13.75 -3.88 9.59
CA LYS A 17 12.95 -3.09 10.55
C LYS A 17 11.45 -3.37 10.31
N LEU A 18 10.79 -4.01 11.27
CA LEU A 18 9.36 -4.30 11.24
C LEU A 18 8.58 -2.98 11.27
N ARG A 19 8.30 -2.44 10.08
CA ARG A 19 7.52 -1.23 9.88
C ARG A 19 6.06 -1.63 9.74
N ILE A 20 5.25 -1.25 10.72
CA ILE A 20 3.88 -1.73 10.81
C ILE A 20 2.95 -0.80 10.04
N ALA A 21 2.31 -1.32 8.99
CA ALA A 21 1.42 -0.56 8.13
C ALA A 21 -0.07 -0.85 8.40
N ILE A 22 -0.67 -0.17 9.38
CA ILE A 22 -2.09 -0.38 9.74
C ILE A 22 -2.98 0.64 9.03
N VAL A 23 -4.06 0.16 8.41
CA VAL A 23 -5.10 0.99 7.78
C VAL A 23 -6.38 0.94 8.60
N ASN A 24 -6.88 2.09 9.02
CA ASN A 24 -8.17 2.16 9.71
C ASN A 24 -9.34 1.96 8.73
N SER A 25 -10.11 0.88 8.94
CA SER A 25 -11.24 0.46 8.12
C SER A 25 -12.44 1.41 8.17
N ASP A 26 -12.62 2.17 9.25
CA ASP A 26 -13.74 3.10 9.42
C ASP A 26 -13.57 4.36 8.56
N ARG A 27 -12.30 4.78 8.41
CA ARG A 27 -11.92 5.97 7.64
C ARG A 27 -11.57 5.64 6.19
N CYS A 28 -10.96 4.49 5.92
CA CYS A 28 -10.59 4.10 4.57
C CYS A 28 -11.82 3.70 3.76
N LYS A 29 -12.16 4.48 2.72
CA LYS A 29 -13.30 4.22 1.84
C LYS A 29 -12.86 4.18 0.38
N PRO A 30 -12.33 3.05 -0.11
CA PRO A 30 -11.83 2.90 -1.49
C PRO A 30 -12.87 3.22 -2.57
N LYS A 31 -14.15 2.98 -2.27
CA LYS A 31 -15.28 3.32 -3.14
C LYS A 31 -15.47 4.82 -3.34
N LYS A 32 -15.11 5.63 -2.33
CA LYS A 32 -15.31 7.09 -2.32
C LYS A 32 -14.02 7.87 -2.52
N CYS A 33 -12.85 7.23 -2.36
CA CYS A 33 -11.56 7.85 -2.62
C CYS A 33 -11.08 7.55 -4.04
N LYS A 34 -10.27 8.44 -4.62
CA LYS A 34 -9.68 8.25 -5.96
C LYS A 34 -8.39 7.39 -5.92
N GLN A 35 -8.25 6.52 -4.93
CA GLN A 35 -7.08 5.66 -4.74
C GLN A 35 -5.75 6.45 -4.66
N GLU A 36 -5.82 7.66 -4.07
CA GLU A 36 -4.70 8.60 -3.92
C GLU A 36 -3.48 7.93 -3.25
N CYS A 37 -3.70 7.03 -2.29
CA CYS A 37 -2.64 6.29 -1.62
C CYS A 37 -1.81 5.41 -2.57
N LYS A 38 -2.42 4.82 -3.60
CA LYS A 38 -1.72 4.02 -4.63
C LYS A 38 -1.06 4.93 -5.67
N THR A 39 -1.78 5.95 -6.14
CA THR A 39 -1.32 6.85 -7.21
C THR A 39 -0.11 7.71 -6.82
N HIS A 40 -0.07 8.17 -5.56
CA HIS A 40 0.99 9.03 -5.05
C HIS A 40 2.09 8.26 -4.31
N CYS A 41 1.96 6.95 -4.10
CA CYS A 41 3.00 6.17 -3.46
C CYS A 41 4.25 6.11 -4.35
N PRO A 42 5.42 6.60 -3.90
CA PRO A 42 6.62 6.61 -4.72
C PRO A 42 7.06 5.19 -5.08
N VAL A 43 6.90 4.23 -4.15
CA VAL A 43 7.26 2.82 -4.36
C VAL A 43 6.39 2.17 -5.44
N VAL A 44 5.10 2.50 -5.47
CA VAL A 44 4.19 2.06 -6.56
C VAL A 44 4.59 2.67 -7.89
N ARG A 45 4.96 3.96 -7.91
CA ARG A 45 5.44 4.62 -9.14
C ARG A 45 6.74 4.04 -9.68
N THR A 46 7.59 3.49 -8.80
CA THR A 46 8.80 2.73 -9.18
C THR A 46 8.48 1.34 -9.75
N GLY A 47 7.21 0.89 -9.71
CA GLY A 47 6.77 -0.38 -10.27
C GLY A 47 6.71 -1.54 -9.26
N LYS A 48 6.82 -1.26 -7.95
CA LYS A 48 6.68 -2.26 -6.89
C LYS A 48 5.27 -2.22 -6.28
N LEU A 49 4.74 -3.35 -5.86
CA LEU A 49 3.38 -3.46 -5.30
C LEU A 49 3.35 -3.08 -3.80
N CYS A 50 3.63 -1.82 -3.48
CA CYS A 50 3.60 -1.35 -2.09
C CYS A 50 2.19 -1.11 -1.56
N VAL A 51 1.27 -0.60 -2.39
CA VAL A 51 -0.12 -0.32 -2.00
C VAL A 51 -1.05 -1.01 -2.99
N GLU A 52 -1.92 -1.87 -2.47
CA GLU A 52 -2.95 -2.54 -3.22
C GLU A 52 -4.33 -2.05 -2.78
N VAL A 53 -5.08 -1.49 -3.70
CA VAL A 53 -6.43 -0.99 -3.44
C VAL A 53 -7.26 -1.16 -4.69
N SER A 54 -8.45 -1.74 -4.53
CA SER A 54 -9.48 -1.81 -5.55
C SER A 54 -10.73 -1.07 -5.10
N LYS A 55 -11.62 -0.75 -6.03
CA LYS A 55 -12.90 -0.09 -5.71
C LYS A 55 -13.82 -1.01 -4.92
N ASP A 56 -13.71 -2.32 -5.12
CA ASP A 56 -14.52 -3.33 -4.44
C ASP A 56 -13.97 -3.67 -3.05
N SER A 57 -12.71 -3.33 -2.78
CA SER A 57 -12.07 -3.55 -1.49
C SER A 57 -12.72 -2.70 -0.40
N LYS A 58 -12.85 -3.26 0.80
CA LYS A 58 -13.29 -2.51 1.99
C LYS A 58 -12.20 -1.56 2.48
N ILE A 59 -10.93 -1.98 2.39
CA ILE A 59 -9.75 -1.24 2.83
C ILE A 59 -8.64 -1.32 1.78
N SER A 60 -7.69 -0.38 1.83
CA SER A 60 -6.42 -0.49 1.11
C SER A 60 -5.46 -1.39 1.88
N TRP A 61 -4.72 -2.22 1.18
CA TRP A 61 -3.65 -3.04 1.72
C TRP A 61 -2.28 -2.40 1.44
N ILE A 62 -1.36 -2.49 2.39
CA ILE A 62 0.00 -1.93 2.28
C ILE A 62 1.00 -3.03 2.62
N SER A 63 1.99 -3.20 1.75
CA SER A 63 3.11 -4.10 1.99
C SER A 63 4.13 -3.42 2.90
N GLU A 64 4.26 -3.93 4.11
CA GLU A 64 5.20 -3.49 5.15
C GLU A 64 6.67 -3.65 4.73
N THR A 65 6.96 -4.69 3.95
CA THR A 65 8.31 -5.00 3.45
C THR A 65 8.77 -4.02 2.36
N LEU A 66 7.82 -3.48 1.60
CA LEU A 66 8.10 -2.53 0.51
C LEU A 66 7.90 -1.06 0.94
N CYS A 67 7.13 -0.82 2.00
CA CYS A 67 6.87 0.52 2.51
C CYS A 67 8.13 1.15 3.11
N ILE A 68 8.46 2.35 2.66
CA ILE A 68 9.60 3.12 3.14
C ILE A 68 9.24 4.14 4.24
N GLY A 69 7.96 4.19 4.66
CA GLY A 69 7.50 5.15 5.69
C GLY A 69 7.43 6.61 5.22
N CYS A 70 7.20 6.86 3.92
CA CYS A 70 7.17 8.23 3.38
C CYS A 70 5.98 9.11 3.86
N GLY A 71 4.92 8.50 4.41
CA GLY A 71 3.75 9.21 4.92
C GLY A 71 2.87 9.92 3.87
N ILE A 72 3.16 9.76 2.57
CA ILE A 72 2.41 10.43 1.49
C ILE A 72 0.96 9.91 1.41
N CYS A 73 0.75 8.61 1.66
CA CYS A 73 -0.56 8.00 1.67
C CYS A 73 -1.51 8.65 2.70
N VAL A 74 -1.01 9.02 3.89
CA VAL A 74 -1.77 9.74 4.92
C VAL A 74 -2.12 11.16 4.44
N LYS A 75 -1.10 11.90 3.99
CA LYS A 75 -1.24 13.31 3.58
C LYS A 75 -2.15 13.51 2.38
N LYS A 76 -2.19 12.55 1.46
CA LYS A 76 -3.03 12.59 0.25
C LYS A 76 -4.37 11.88 0.42
N CYS A 77 -4.60 11.20 1.53
CA CYS A 77 -5.90 10.57 1.76
C CYS A 77 -6.95 11.67 2.03
N PRO A 78 -8.01 11.81 1.22
CA PRO A 78 -9.05 12.82 1.45
C PRO A 78 -9.86 12.58 2.73
N PHE A 79 -9.76 11.37 3.31
CA PHE A 79 -10.42 11.01 4.56
C PHE A 79 -9.46 11.01 5.77
N GLU A 80 -8.18 11.36 5.53
CA GLU A 80 -7.09 11.22 6.49
C GLU A 80 -7.19 9.90 7.24
N ALA A 81 -7.39 8.80 6.50
CA ALA A 81 -7.41 7.49 7.12
C ALA A 81 -6.08 7.32 7.88
N SER A 82 -6.16 6.90 9.14
CA SER A 82 -4.96 6.67 9.95
C SER A 82 -4.20 5.52 9.32
N PHE A 83 -3.11 5.86 8.62
CA PHE A 83 -2.08 4.91 8.25
C PHE A 83 -0.96 5.03 9.28
N VAL A 84 -0.80 4.00 10.11
CA VAL A 84 0.47 3.81 10.81
C VAL A 84 1.42 3.21 9.76
N CYS A 85 2.69 3.64 9.72
CA CYS A 85 3.71 3.15 8.78
C CYS A 85 5.00 2.87 9.55
#